data_AF-D4XAV3-F1
#
_entry.id   AF-D4XAV3-F1
#
_cell.length_a   1.000
_cell.length_b   1.000
_cell.length_c   1.000
_cell.angle_alpha   90.00
_cell.angle_beta   90.00
_cell.angle_gamma   90.00
#
_symmetry.space_group_name_H-M   'P 1'
#
loop_
_entity.id
_entity.type
_entity.pdbx_description
1 polymer ?
#
loop_
_entity_poly.entity_id
_entity_poly.type
_entity_poly.pdbx_seq_one_letter_code
_entity_poly.pdbx_strand_id
1 'polypeptide(L)' 'MADRLRSRGWQVPAYSMPADRQDLVVQRILVRHGVSRDLACLLLEDFRRSMDYFAKHPVAVQGEQDESGGFHH' A
#
# COMPACT_ATOMS: atom_id res chain seq x y z
N MET A 1 1.88 -5.82 0.89
CA MET A 1 2.45 -4.77 0.00
C MET A 1 2.56 -3.42 0.70
N ALA A 2 1.50 -2.94 1.37
CA ALA A 2 1.51 -1.70 2.15
C ALA A 2 2.64 -1.66 3.21
N ASP A 3 2.86 -2.75 3.96
CA ASP A 3 3.96 -2.84 4.95
C ASP A 3 5.35 -2.67 4.34
N ARG A 4 5.58 -3.19 3.13
CA ARG A 4 6.88 -3.02 2.45
C ARG A 4 7.11 -1.57 2.04
N LEU A 5 6.08 -0.88 1.56
CA LEU A 5 6.17 0.55 1.25
C LEU A 5 6.37 1.37 2.54
N ARG A 6 5.68 1.00 3.64
CA ARG A 6 5.84 1.60 4.97
C ARG A 6 7.25 1.47 5.51
N SER A 7 7.89 0.30 5.34
CA SER A 7 9.30 0.08 5.74
C SER A 7 10.29 1.00 5.03
N ARG A 8 9.90 1.59 3.90
CA ARG A 8 10.72 2.52 3.09
C ARG A 8 10.30 3.98 3.28
N GLY A 9 9.47 4.26 4.29
CA GLY A 9 9.02 5.61 4.65
C GLY A 9 7.74 6.07 3.94
N TRP A 10 7.15 5.26 3.06
CA TRP A 10 5.93 5.63 2.34
C TRP A 10 4.68 5.33 3.15
N GLN A 11 3.81 6.32 3.31
CA GLN A 11 2.50 6.15 3.94
C GLN A 11 1.44 5.84 2.88
N VAL A 12 1.35 4.59 2.46
CA VAL A 12 0.32 4.10 1.53
C VAL A 12 -0.63 3.16 2.28
N PRO A 13 -1.69 3.68 2.91
CA PRO A 13 -2.68 2.84 3.59
C PRO A 13 -3.44 1.95 2.60
N ALA A 14 -3.72 0.72 3.03
CA ALA A 14 -4.61 -0.21 2.35
C ALA A 14 -5.80 -0.51 3.27
N TYR A 15 -7.03 -0.43 2.76
CA TYR A 15 -8.23 -0.73 3.53
C TYR A 15 -9.33 -1.32 2.65
N SER A 16 -10.20 -2.12 3.26
CA SER A 16 -11.39 -2.66 2.60
C SER A 16 -12.46 -1.56 2.49
N MET A 17 -13.23 -1.57 1.41
CA MET A 17 -14.34 -0.64 1.22
C MET A 17 -15.49 -0.93 2.22
N PRO A 18 -16.33 0.08 2.57
CA PRO A 18 -17.40 -0.07 3.55
C PRO A 18 -18.48 -1.07 3.12
N ALA A 19 -19.41 -1.35 4.04
CA ALA A 19 -20.29 -2.52 4.20
C ALA A 19 -20.86 -3.22 2.94
N ASP A 20 -20.99 -2.54 1.80
CA ASP A 20 -21.49 -3.12 0.56
C ASP A 20 -20.40 -3.63 -0.42
N ARG A 21 -19.10 -3.44 -0.12
CA ARG A 21 -17.97 -3.85 -1.00
C ARG A 21 -16.69 -4.26 -0.25
N GLN A 22 -16.81 -5.01 0.84
CA GLN A 22 -15.65 -5.39 1.66
C GLN A 22 -14.65 -6.32 0.94
N ASP A 23 -15.05 -6.93 -0.17
CA ASP A 23 -14.22 -7.72 -1.09
C ASP A 23 -13.18 -6.88 -1.86
N LEU A 24 -13.36 -5.56 -1.93
CA LEU A 24 -12.43 -4.66 -2.60
C LEU A 24 -11.48 -3.99 -1.60
N VAL A 25 -10.23 -4.42 -1.62
CA VAL A 25 -9.12 -3.74 -0.92
C VAL A 25 -8.54 -2.67 -1.82
N VAL A 26 -8.53 -1.43 -1.36
CA VAL A 26 -7.95 -0.28 -2.09
C VAL A 26 -6.69 0.22 -1.41
N GLN A 27 -5.72 0.68 -2.21
CA GLN A 27 -4.55 1.43 -1.73
C GLN A 27 -4.73 2.91 -2.07
N ARG A 28 -4.48 3.79 -1.10
CA ARG A 28 -4.65 5.24 -1.27
C ARG A 28 -3.31 5.97 -1.16
N ILE A 29 -2.98 6.77 -2.16
CA ILE A 29 -1.81 7.67 -2.14
C ILE A 29 -2.34 9.11 -2.13
N LEU A 30 -1.92 9.91 -1.15
CA LEU A 30 -2.27 11.32 -1.06
C LEU A 30 -1.13 12.19 -1.60
N VAL A 31 -1.39 12.90 -2.70
CA VAL A 31 -0.44 13.84 -3.30
C VAL A 31 -0.72 15.23 -2.75
N ARG A 32 0.26 15.82 -2.05
CA ARG A 32 0.17 17.17 -1.48
C ARG A 32 1.20 18.10 -2.11
N HIS A 33 1.06 19.39 -1.87
CA HIS A 33 2.06 20.39 -2.25
C HIS A 33 3.42 20.00 -1.64
N GLY A 34 4.45 19.86 -2.49
CA GLY A 34 5.77 19.36 -2.11
C GLY A 34 6.09 17.94 -2.62
N VAL A 35 5.09 17.20 -3.13
CA VAL A 35 5.36 15.96 -3.88
C VAL A 35 5.82 16.34 -5.29
N SER A 36 7.11 16.20 -5.54
CA SER A 36 7.71 16.43 -6.86
C SER A 36 7.56 15.20 -7.77
N ARG A 37 7.79 15.39 -9.07
CA ARG A 37 7.83 14.28 -10.04
C ARG A 37 8.89 13.24 -9.69
N ASP A 38 10.04 13.69 -9.18
CA ASP A 38 11.13 12.80 -8.75
C ASP A 38 10.69 11.89 -7.58
N LEU A 39 10.01 12.47 -6.58
CA LEU A 39 9.45 11.71 -5.47
C LEU A 39 8.39 10.71 -5.95
N ALA A 40 7.56 11.08 -6.92
CA ALA A 40 6.61 10.17 -7.54
C ALA A 40 7.30 9.02 -8.31
N CYS A 41 8.42 9.29 -8.99
CA CYS A 41 9.23 8.25 -9.64
C CYS A 41 9.80 7.27 -8.62
N LEU A 42 10.37 7.76 -7.50
CA LEU A 42 10.87 6.91 -6.43
C LEU A 42 9.78 6.01 -5.83
N LEU A 43 8.57 6.56 -5.63
CA LEU A 43 7.42 5.78 -5.18
C LEU A 43 7.11 4.64 -6.16
N LEU A 44 7.03 4.94 -7.45
CA LEU A 44 6.70 3.96 -8.49
C LEU A 44 7.77 2.86 -8.62
N GLU A 45 9.05 3.22 -8.48
CA GLU A 45 10.15 2.24 -8.45
C GLU A 45 10.01 1.29 -7.26
N ASP A 46 9.63 1.81 -6.10
CA ASP A 46 9.42 1.02 -4.89
C ASP A 46 8.19 0.11 -4.98
N PHE A 47 7.15 0.59 -5.65
CA PHE A 47 5.99 -0.22 -6.04
C PHE A 47 6.42 -1.38 -6.94
N ARG A 48 7.15 -1.10 -8.02
CA ARG A 48 7.61 -2.12 -8.96
C ARG A 48 8.48 -3.18 -8.28
N ARG A 49 9.45 -2.75 -7.46
CA ARG A 49 10.29 -3.68 -6.68
C ARG A 49 9.47 -4.55 -5.73
N SER A 50 8.43 -3.99 -5.12
CA SER A 50 7.53 -4.75 -4.24
C SER A 50 6.71 -5.77 -5.02
N MET A 51 6.18 -5.42 -6.20
CA MET A 51 5.48 -6.36 -7.09
C MET A 51 6.39 -7.48 -7.58
N ASP A 52 7.61 -7.15 -8.01
CA ASP A 52 8.60 -8.14 -8.46
C ASP A 52 8.95 -9.13 -7.34
N TYR A 53 9.01 -8.66 -6.10
CA TYR A 53 9.22 -9.53 -4.94
C TYR A 53 8.08 -10.55 -4.78
N PHE A 54 6.82 -10.10 -4.83
CA PHE A 54 5.66 -10.98 -4.70
C PHE A 54 5.48 -11.91 -5.90
N ALA A 55 5.85 -11.47 -7.11
CA ALA A 55 5.87 -12.32 -8.28
C ALA A 55 6.86 -13.49 -8.14
N LYS A 56 8.00 -13.26 -7.47
CA LYS A 56 9.03 -14.28 -7.21
C LYS A 56 8.77 -15.09 -5.94
N HIS A 57 8.06 -14.53 -4.98
CA HIS A 57 7.73 -15.15 -3.69
C HIS A 57 6.22 -15.03 -3.48
N PRO A 58 5.41 -15.92 -4.09
CA PRO A 58 3.97 -15.90 -3.89
C PRO A 58 3.67 -16.06 -2.41
N VAL A 59 3.13 -15.01 -1.80
CA VAL A 59 2.65 -15.06 -0.42
C VAL A 59 1.40 -15.93 -0.43
N ALA A 60 1.47 -17.08 0.23
CA ALA A 60 0.28 -17.80 0.64
C ALA A 60 -0.56 -16.81 1.45
N VAL A 61 -1.73 -16.48 0.92
CA VAL A 61 -2.73 -15.54 1.43
C VAL A 61 -2.61 -15.35 2.93
N GLN A 62 -2.08 -14.20 3.38
CA GLN A 62 -2.25 -13.78 4.76
C GLN A 62 -3.68 -13.24 4.85
N GLY A 63 -4.54 -14.08 5.41
CA GLY A 63 -5.88 -13.71 5.84
C GLY A 63 -5.85 -12.72 7.00
N GLU A 64 -7.02 -12.12 7.18
CA GLU A 64 -7.48 -11.29 8.30
C GLU A 64 -6.92 -9.87 8.45
N GLN A 65 -7.89 -8.97 8.56
CA GLN A 65 -7.84 -7.52 8.40
C GLN A 65 -7.42 -6.79 9.69
N ASP A 66 -6.85 -7.48 10.68
CA ASP A 66 -6.79 -6.96 12.06
C ASP A 66 -5.46 -6.25 12.43
N GLU A 67 -4.38 -6.42 11.65
CA GLU A 67 -3.05 -5.89 12.02
C GLU A 67 -2.59 -4.61 11.29
N SER A 68 -3.50 -3.86 10.66
CA SER A 68 -3.15 -2.58 10.03
C SER A 68 -4.01 -1.44 10.58
N GLY A 69 -3.81 -1.14 11.87
CA GLY A 69 -4.34 0.05 12.54
C GLY A 69 -3.83 1.34 11.90
N GLY A 70 -4.46 1.76 10.80
CA GLY A 70 -4.34 3.09 10.23
C GLY A 70 -5.33 4.00 10.93
N PHE A 71 -4.82 4.95 11.72
CA PHE A 71 -5.59 5.98 12.44
C PHE A 71 -6.74 6.55 11.61
N HIS A 72 -7.98 6.27 12.04
CA HIS A 72 -9.20 6.91 11.58
C HIS A 72 -9.47 8.11 12.51
N HIS A 73 -9.68 9.30 11.95
CA HIS A 73 -10.24 10.46 12.64
C HIS A 73 -11.47 10.94 11.87
#